data_AF-X0ZU16-F1
#
_entry.id   AF-X0ZU16-F1
#
_cell.length_a   1.000
_cell.length_b   1.000
_cell.length_c   1.000
_cell.angle_alpha   90.00
_cell.angle_beta   90.00
_cell.angle_gamma   90.00
#
_symmetry.space_group_name_H-M   'P 1'
#
loop_
_entity.id
_entity.type
_entity.pdbx_description
1 polymer ?
#
loop_
_entity_poly.entity_id
_entity_poly.type
_entity_poly.pdbx_seq_one_letter_code
_entity_poly.pdbx_strand_id
1 'polypeptide(L)'
;MTSNYWDNPEFDLPDFDFVDLDKVGTPIYVKILDWNKIHSLTFSDTNGNPFTSDYLETDKGLLRIDSKRLKKGLKEFVGKKGLITIQRWIEGKDNRSAVYKVSLEPLIVSKKKPKK
;
A
#
# COMPACT_ATOMS: atom_id res chain seq x y z
N MET A 1 -4.90 11.87 23.28
CA MET A 1 -4.53 12.36 21.94
C MET A 1 -4.39 11.16 21.03
N THR A 2 -5.40 10.87 20.22
CA THR A 2 -5.33 9.80 19.20
C THR A 2 -4.48 10.32 18.05
N SER A 3 -3.18 10.02 18.04
CA SER A 3 -2.37 10.27 16.85
C SER A 3 -2.92 9.41 15.72
N ASN A 4 -3.30 10.02 14.60
CA ASN A 4 -3.71 9.28 13.42
C ASN A 4 -2.52 8.42 12.97
N TYR A 5 -2.75 7.17 12.57
CA TYR A 5 -1.68 6.24 12.14
C TYR A 5 -0.79 6.84 11.05
N TRP A 6 -1.38 7.67 10.19
CA TRP A 6 -0.73 8.31 9.05
C TRP A 6 0.07 9.57 9.38
N ASP A 7 -0.08 10.12 10.59
CA ASP A 7 0.64 11.33 11.04
C ASP A 7 2.08 11.01 11.48
N ASN A 8 2.55 9.77 11.26
CA ASN A 8 3.91 9.38 11.61
C ASN A 8 4.92 10.18 10.74
N PRO A 9 5.82 10.98 11.37
CA PRO A 9 6.79 11.81 10.65
C PRO A 9 7.84 10.98 9.91
N GLU A 10 8.03 9.71 10.27
CA GLU A 10 8.95 8.83 9.54
C GLU A 10 8.54 8.63 8.08
N PHE A 11 7.25 8.78 7.75
CA PHE A 11 6.76 8.63 6.38
C PHE A 11 7.11 9.84 5.51
N ASP A 12 7.50 10.98 6.10
CA ASP A 12 7.81 12.21 5.36
C ASP A 12 9.32 12.37 5.08
N LEU A 13 10.15 11.50 5.64
CA LEU A 13 11.60 11.55 5.44
C LEU A 13 11.95 11.40 3.95
N PRO A 14 12.90 12.19 3.42
CA PRO A 14 13.32 12.08 2.02
C PRO A 14 13.94 10.70 1.77
N ASP A 15 13.44 10.00 0.75
CA ASP A 15 14.08 8.80 0.21
C ASP A 15 15.03 9.27 -0.90
N PHE A 16 16.32 8.96 -0.77
CA PHE A 16 17.29 9.12 -1.86
C PHE A 16 17.30 7.84 -2.68
N ASP A 17 16.66 7.84 -3.85
CA ASP A 17 16.68 6.71 -4.77
C ASP A 17 17.35 7.12 -6.09
N PHE A 18 18.56 6.60 -6.32
CA PHE A 18 19.19 6.53 -7.64
C PHE A 18 19.14 5.07 -8.07
N VAL A 19 18.09 4.62 -8.76
CA VAL A 19 17.92 3.19 -9.06
C VAL A 19 17.39 2.95 -10.48
N ASP A 20 18.11 2.11 -11.23
CA ASP A 20 17.65 1.51 -12.47
C ASP A 20 16.71 0.33 -12.13
N LEU A 21 15.46 0.41 -12.58
CA LEU A 21 14.39 -0.50 -12.17
C LEU A 21 14.38 -1.79 -13.00
N ASP A 22 15.06 -2.84 -12.53
CA ASP A 22 15.24 -4.10 -13.28
C ASP A 22 13.99 -4.98 -13.40
N LYS A 23 13.06 -4.94 -12.41
CA LYS A 23 11.88 -5.83 -12.38
C LYS A 23 10.61 -5.09 -12.04
N VAL A 24 9.73 -4.95 -13.03
CA VAL A 24 8.40 -4.36 -12.88
C VAL A 24 7.41 -5.43 -12.42
N GLY A 25 6.83 -5.27 -11.23
CA GLY A 25 5.73 -6.10 -10.77
C GLY A 25 4.41 -5.72 -11.43
N THR A 26 3.50 -6.69 -11.54
CA THR A 26 2.12 -6.47 -12.00
C THR A 26 1.41 -5.50 -11.06
N PRO A 27 0.80 -4.41 -11.58
CA PRO A 27 0.05 -3.49 -10.75
C PRO A 27 -1.15 -4.20 -10.11
N ILE A 28 -1.37 -3.95 -8.83
CA ILE A 28 -2.59 -4.33 -8.13
C ILE A 28 -3.51 -3.13 -8.02
N TYR A 29 -4.81 -3.40 -8.18
CA TYR A 29 -5.86 -2.40 -8.11
C TYR A 29 -6.77 -2.73 -6.93
N VAL A 30 -6.85 -1.85 -5.95
CA VAL A 30 -7.61 -2.08 -4.71
C VAL A 30 -8.37 -0.83 -4.29
N LYS A 31 -9.53 -1.01 -3.67
CA LYS A 31 -10.24 0.08 -3.00
C LYS A 31 -10.03 -0.07 -1.51
N ILE A 32 -9.58 0.99 -0.87
CA ILE A 32 -9.46 1.02 0.59
C ILE A 32 -10.85 1.18 1.18
N LEU A 33 -11.25 0.25 2.05
CA LEU A 33 -12.57 0.30 2.70
C LEU A 33 -12.55 1.31 3.85
N ASP A 34 -11.51 1.26 4.67
CA ASP A 34 -11.31 2.18 5.79
C ASP A 34 -9.82 2.45 6.00
N TRP A 35 -9.43 3.72 5.90
CA TRP A 35 -8.05 4.17 6.07
C TRP A 35 -7.59 4.17 7.53
N ASN A 36 -8.52 4.21 8.48
CA ASN A 36 -8.23 4.30 9.91
C ASN A 36 -8.23 2.92 10.59
N LYS A 37 -8.73 1.89 9.90
CA LYS A 37 -8.83 0.53 10.42
C LYS A 37 -7.61 -0.29 10.04
N ILE A 38 -6.55 -0.13 10.83
CA ILE A 38 -5.31 -0.91 10.68
C ILE A 38 -5.40 -2.18 11.53
N HIS A 39 -5.16 -3.33 10.89
CA HIS A 39 -5.09 -4.63 11.55
C HIS A 39 -3.63 -5.01 11.79
N SER A 40 -3.18 -4.99 13.03
CA SER A 40 -1.86 -5.54 13.41
C SER A 40 -2.02 -7.01 13.76
N LEU A 41 -1.48 -7.90 12.93
CA LEU A 41 -1.57 -9.35 13.10
C LEU A 41 -0.18 -9.93 13.38
N THR A 42 -0.10 -10.84 14.34
CA THR A 42 1.14 -11.53 14.72
C THR A 42 1.15 -12.94 14.17
N PHE A 43 2.26 -13.32 13.54
CA PHE A 43 2.49 -14.64 12.95
C PHE A 43 3.81 -15.20 13.47
N SER A 44 4.01 -16.50 13.33
CA SER A 44 5.31 -17.14 13.56
C SER A 44 6.02 -17.34 12.24
N ASP A 45 7.30 -16.98 12.17
CA ASP A 45 8.16 -17.32 11.05
C ASP A 45 8.47 -18.84 11.01
N THR A 46 9.21 -19.29 10.00
CA THR A 46 9.62 -20.69 9.86
C THR A 46 10.52 -21.19 11.00
N ASN A 47 11.10 -20.28 11.78
CA ASN A 47 11.95 -20.57 12.93
C ASN A 47 11.19 -20.45 14.27
N GLY A 48 9.89 -20.19 14.24
CA GLY A 48 9.04 -20.02 15.43
C GLY A 48 9.12 -18.63 16.07
N ASN A 49 9.84 -17.68 15.49
CA ASN A 49 9.90 -16.31 16.02
C ASN A 49 8.62 -15.55 15.68
N PRO A 50 7.99 -14.87 16.65
CA PRO A 50 6.84 -14.04 16.38
C PRO A 50 7.26 -12.79 15.60
N PHE A 51 6.51 -12.45 14.55
CA PHE A 51 6.60 -11.17 13.87
C PHE A 51 5.21 -10.56 13.71
N THR A 52 5.13 -9.25 13.86
CA THR A 52 3.89 -8.48 13.71
C THR A 52 3.93 -7.72 12.41
N SER A 53 2.79 -7.73 11.70
CA SER A 53 2.60 -7.02 10.45
C SER A 53 1.31 -6.21 10.48
N ASP A 54 1.35 -5.03 9.89
CA ASP A 54 0.21 -4.14 9.75
C ASP A 54 -0.47 -4.36 8.41
N TYR A 55 -1.80 -4.40 8.44
CA TYR A 55 -2.65 -4.60 7.28
C TYR A 55 -3.76 -3.55 7.20
N LEU A 56 -4.15 -3.24 5.98
CA LEU A 56 -5.21 -2.30 5.67
C LEU A 56 -6.32 -3.01 4.90
N GLU A 57 -7.57 -2.72 5.25
CA GLU A 57 -8.73 -3.42 4.70
C GLU A 57 -9.09 -2.88 3.30
N THR A 58 -9.19 -3.79 2.34
CA THR A 58 -9.51 -3.47 0.94
C THR A 58 -10.67 -4.32 0.43
N ASP A 59 -11.24 -3.92 -0.71
CA ASP A 59 -12.26 -4.70 -1.44
C ASP A 59 -11.78 -6.09 -1.90
N LYS A 60 -10.47 -6.34 -1.88
CA LYS A 60 -9.84 -7.62 -2.22
C LYS A 60 -9.25 -8.37 -1.02
N GLY A 61 -9.55 -7.92 0.21
CA GLY A 61 -9.01 -8.49 1.45
C GLY A 61 -7.99 -7.57 2.11
N LEU A 62 -7.02 -8.15 2.83
CA LEU A 62 -6.04 -7.41 3.62
C LEU A 62 -4.78 -7.07 2.80
N LEU A 63 -4.49 -5.78 2.67
CA LEU A 63 -3.25 -5.28 2.08
C LEU A 63 -2.20 -5.13 3.18
N ARG A 64 -1.10 -5.89 3.11
CA ARG A 64 0.04 -5.72 4.03
C ARG A 64 0.76 -4.40 3.74
N ILE A 65 0.98 -3.59 4.77
CA ILE A 65 1.55 -2.23 4.65
C ILE A 65 2.86 -2.04 5.41
N ASP A 66 3.57 -3.10 5.79
CA ASP A 66 4.83 -3.00 6.58
C ASP A 66 5.92 -2.11 5.96
N SER A 67 5.95 -1.97 4.64
CA SER A 67 6.95 -1.15 3.94
C SER A 67 6.72 0.34 4.20
N LYS A 68 7.71 1.02 4.79
CA LYS A 68 7.68 2.49 4.98
C LYS A 68 7.47 3.24 3.66
N ARG A 69 8.09 2.78 2.57
CA ARG A 69 7.92 3.36 1.23
C ARG A 69 6.49 3.25 0.71
N LEU A 70 5.85 2.10 0.96
CA LEU A 70 4.44 1.92 0.62
C LEU A 70 3.55 2.82 1.48
N LYS A 71 3.80 2.92 2.79
CA LYS A 71 3.04 3.81 3.69
C LYS A 71 3.16 5.28 3.23
N LYS A 72 4.37 5.73 2.88
CA LYS A 72 4.62 7.05 2.32
C LYS A 72 3.82 7.30 1.03
N GLY A 73 3.89 6.38 0.07
CA GLY A 73 3.13 6.50 -1.18
C GLY A 73 1.60 6.48 -0.96
N LEU A 74 1.11 5.76 0.04
CA LEU A 74 -0.30 5.74 0.40
C LEU A 74 -0.77 7.00 1.14
N LYS A 75 0.12 7.64 1.91
CA LYS A 75 -0.18 8.80 2.76
C LYS A 75 -0.85 9.94 1.99
N GLU A 76 -0.41 10.21 0.76
CA GLU A 76 -0.98 11.25 -0.12
C GLU A 76 -2.43 10.99 -0.54
N PHE A 77 -2.91 9.76 -0.39
CA PHE A 77 -4.25 9.32 -0.80
C PHE A 77 -5.17 8.98 0.37
N VAL A 78 -4.70 9.11 1.62
CA VAL A 78 -5.49 8.85 2.82
C VAL A 78 -6.76 9.70 2.81
N GLY A 79 -7.91 9.04 3.02
CA GLY A 79 -9.23 9.68 3.00
C GLY A 79 -9.79 9.97 1.61
N LYS A 80 -9.02 9.80 0.53
CA LYS A 80 -9.53 9.91 -0.84
C LYS A 80 -10.32 8.66 -1.22
N LYS A 81 -11.39 8.86 -2.02
CA LYS A 81 -12.20 7.78 -2.57
C LYS A 81 -11.75 7.51 -4.00
N GLY A 82 -11.47 6.25 -4.32
CA GLY A 82 -11.06 5.85 -5.66
C GLY A 82 -10.49 4.45 -5.69
N LEU A 83 -9.95 4.08 -6.85
CA LEU A 83 -9.19 2.85 -7.02
C LEU A 83 -7.71 3.19 -6.81
N ILE A 84 -7.08 2.57 -5.82
CA ILE A 84 -5.64 2.70 -5.60
C ILE A 84 -4.93 1.66 -6.47
N THR A 85 -4.03 2.14 -7.31
CA THR A 85 -3.12 1.30 -8.09
C THR A 85 -1.77 1.29 -7.41
N ILE A 86 -1.32 0.10 -7.00
CA ILE A 86 -0.01 -0.12 -6.37
C ILE A 86 0.83 -0.96 -7.32
N GLN A 87 1.96 -0.41 -7.75
CA GLN A 87 2.94 -1.11 -8.55
C GLN A 87 4.23 -1.24 -7.73
N ARG A 88 4.83 -2.43 -7.75
CA ARG A 88 6.04 -2.76 -6.97
C ARG A 88 7.17 -3.12 -7.91
N TRP A 89 8.34 -2.57 -7.68
CA TRP A 89 9.59 -3.00 -8.30
C TRP A 89 10.49 -3.61 -7.23
N ILE A 90 11.29 -4.59 -7.62
CA ILE A 90 12.25 -5.24 -6.71
C ILE A 90 13.63 -5.10 -7.35
N GLU A 91 14.56 -4.48 -6.63
CA GLU A 91 15.97 -4.49 -7.00
C GLU A 91 16.58 -5.86 -6.68
N GLY A 92 17.24 -6.49 -7.65
CA GLY A 92 17.98 -7.73 -7.44
C GLY A 92 17.13 -8.95 -7.02
N LYS A 93 17.61 -9.67 -6.00
CA LYS A 93 16.97 -10.88 -5.42
C LYS A 93 16.33 -10.65 -4.06
N ASP A 94 16.60 -9.51 -3.39
CA ASP A 94 16.11 -9.26 -2.03
C ASP A 94 14.84 -8.40 -2.04
N ASN A 95 13.85 -8.79 -1.23
CA ASN A 95 12.58 -8.09 -1.08
C ASN A 95 12.72 -6.72 -0.37
N ARG A 96 13.86 -6.46 0.27
CA ARG A 96 14.14 -5.22 1.02
C ARG A 96 14.32 -3.99 0.13
N SER A 97 14.74 -4.19 -1.13
CA SER A 97 14.88 -3.11 -2.11
C SER A 97 13.62 -2.89 -2.94
N ALA A 98 12.45 -3.02 -2.31
CA ALA A 98 11.20 -2.80 -3.01
C ALA A 98 10.94 -1.29 -3.18
N VAL A 99 10.69 -0.86 -4.41
CA VAL A 99 10.20 0.48 -4.74
C VAL A 99 8.70 0.37 -5.06
N TYR A 100 7.92 1.35 -4.63
CA TYR A 100 6.47 1.37 -4.83
C TYR A 100 6.05 2.64 -5.57
N LYS A 101 5.18 2.48 -6.56
CA LYS A 101 4.46 3.57 -7.20
C LYS A 101 3.00 3.39 -6.86
N VAL A 102 2.46 4.37 -6.16
CA VAL A 102 1.06 4.41 -5.78
C VAL A 102 0.39 5.51 -6.58
N SER A 103 -0.78 5.22 -7.12
CA SER A 103 -1.58 6.21 -7.84
C SER A 103 -3.06 6.00 -7.52
N LEU A 104 -3.82 7.08 -7.60
CA LEU A 104 -5.26 7.06 -7.42
C LEU A 104 -5.93 7.24 -8.78
N GLU A 105 -6.60 6.21 -9.26
CA GLU A 105 -7.48 6.32 -10.40
C GLU A 105 -8.88 6.76 -9.94
N PRO A 106 -9.46 7.81 -10.55
CA PRO A 106 -10.83 8.18 -10.27
C PRO A 106 -11.74 7.00 -10.65
N LEU A 107 -12.74 6.72 -9.80
CA LEU A 107 -13.77 5.73 -10.12
C LEU A 107 -14.51 6.19 -11.38
N ILE A 108 -14.11 5.70 -12.55
CA ILE A 108 -14.89 5.87 -13.77
C ILE A 108 -16.13 5.00 -13.57
N VAL A 109 -17.21 5.61 -13.06
CA VAL A 109 -18.53 5.01 -13.07
C VAL A 109 -18.94 4.95 -14.54
N SER A 110 -18.58 3.85 -15.21
CA SER A 110 -19.19 3.48 -16.48
C SER A 110 -20.68 3.29 -16.20
N LYS A 111 -21.46 4.37 -16.35
CA LYS A 111 -22.92 4.31 -16.49
C LYS A 111 -23.19 3.47 -17.73
N LYS A 112 -23.31 2.15 -17.57
CA LYS A 112 -24.01 1.34 -18.57
C LYS A 112 -25.42 1.90 -18.62
N LYS A 113 -25.72 2.67 -19.68
CA LYS A 113 -27.09 3.07 -19.99
C LYS A 113 -27.94 1.79 -20.00
N PRO A 114 -29.11 1.76 -19.33
CA PRO A 114 -30.01 0.64 -19.47
C PRO A 114 -30.38 0.56 -20.96
N LYS A 115 -30.23 -0.64 -21.55
CA LYS A 115 -30.76 -0.89 -22.89
C LYS A 115 -32.28 -0.74 -22.78
N LYS A 116 -32.79 0.26 -23.52
CA LYS A 116 -34.21 0.50 -23.69
C LYS A 116 -34.79 -0.56 -24.62
#